data_AF-A0AAU7NNT8-F1
#
_entry.id   AF-A0AAU7NNT8-F1
#
_cell.length_a   1.000
_cell.length_b   1.000
_cell.length_c   1.000
_cell.angle_alpha   90.00
_cell.angle_beta   90.00
_cell.angle_gamma   90.00
#
_symmetry.space_group_name_H-M   'P 1'
#
loop_
_entity.id
_entity.type
_entity.pdbx_description
1 polymer ?
#
loop_
_entity_poly.entity_id
_entity_poly.type
_entity_poly.pdbx_seq_one_letter_code
_entity_poly.pdbx_strand_id
1 'polypeptide(L)'
;MKTPNNTKFNHYYALHCKHLKLKGLQPKTIDAYSRAIRRIGDYFDGNLEDLSQDQLLDYFCELLERLSWSAVKLDLYGLKFFYMHVLNKPWTDIALIKPPRTVRIPDIVTIAEAQQLFLSTRKFELPGILFHPLQYGFAMG
;
A
#
# COMPACT_ATOMS: atom_id res chain seq x y z
N MET A 1 -1.65 20.82 13.34
CA MET A 1 -2.50 20.07 12.40
C MET A 1 -3.40 19.17 13.22
N LYS A 2 -4.72 19.41 13.21
CA LYS A 2 -5.68 18.61 13.98
C LYS A 2 -5.93 17.34 13.19
N THR A 3 -5.27 16.24 13.54
CA THR A 3 -5.79 14.93 13.17
C THR A 3 -7.14 14.84 13.90
N PRO A 4 -8.29 14.72 13.21
CA PRO A 4 -9.49 14.30 13.89
C PRO A 4 -9.09 12.97 14.53
N ASN A 5 -9.17 12.87 15.86
CA ASN A 5 -8.98 11.61 16.56
C ASN A 5 -10.18 10.73 16.22
N ASN A 6 -10.24 10.29 14.96
CA ASN A 6 -11.33 9.54 14.40
C ASN A 6 -11.15 8.12 14.95
N THR A 7 -11.76 7.89 16.11
CA THR A 7 -11.73 6.61 16.83
C THR A 7 -12.10 5.45 15.90
N LYS A 8 -12.98 5.70 14.93
CA LYS A 8 -13.39 4.74 13.90
C LYS A 8 -12.25 4.42 12.93
N PHE A 9 -11.57 5.44 12.39
CA PHE A 9 -10.39 5.22 11.55
C PHE A 9 -9.28 4.46 12.29
N ASN A 10 -8.98 4.85 13.53
CA ASN A 10 -7.96 4.17 14.33
C ASN A 10 -8.31 2.68 14.57
N HIS A 11 -9.60 2.38 14.80
CA HIS A 11 -10.09 1.02 14.89
C HIS A 11 -9.86 0.24 13.59
N TYR A 12 -10.26 0.81 12.44
CA TYR A 12 -10.05 0.17 11.15
C TYR A 12 -8.58 0.00 10.78
N TYR A 13 -7.75 1.00 11.07
CA TYR A 13 -6.31 0.92 10.87
C TYR A 13 -5.69 -0.22 11.69
N ALA A 14 -6.08 -0.35 12.96
CA ALA A 14 -5.63 -1.45 13.81
C ALA A 14 -6.08 -2.82 13.26
N LEU A 15 -7.33 -2.92 12.78
CA LEU A 15 -7.82 -4.13 12.13
C LEU A 15 -7.07 -4.44 10.83
N HIS A 16 -6.77 -3.43 10.01
CA HIS A 16 -5.98 -3.58 8.79
C HIS A 16 -4.62 -4.20 9.09
N CYS A 17 -3.87 -3.63 10.03
CA CYS A 17 -2.57 -4.14 10.46
C CYS A 17 -2.64 -5.58 10.98
N LYS A 18 -3.71 -5.94 11.72
CA LYS A 18 -3.93 -7.34 12.18
C LYS A 18 -4.17 -8.28 10.99
N HIS A 19 -5.03 -7.91 10.05
CA HIS A 19 -5.30 -8.73 8.86
C HIS A 19 -4.05 -8.93 7.99
N LEU A 20 -3.25 -7.88 7.79
CA LEU A 20 -1.98 -7.97 7.05
C LEU A 20 -1.02 -9.00 7.69
N LYS A 21 -0.91 -8.97 9.03
CA LYS A 21 -0.09 -9.93 9.78
C LYS A 21 -0.63 -11.36 9.69
N LEU A 22 -1.94 -11.54 9.88
CA LEU A 22 -2.59 -12.86 9.82
C LEU A 22 -2.52 -13.50 8.43
N LYS A 23 -2.44 -12.69 7.37
CA LYS A 23 -2.22 -13.16 6.00
C LYS A 23 -0.77 -13.55 5.70
N GLY A 24 0.15 -13.40 6.65
CA GLY A 24 1.56 -13.81 6.50
C GLY A 24 2.34 -12.98 5.48
N LEU A 25 1.96 -11.72 5.26
CA LEU A 25 2.67 -10.84 4.33
C LEU A 25 4.06 -10.49 4.86
N GLN A 26 5.00 -10.22 3.95
CA GLN A 26 6.36 -9.81 4.32
C GLN A 26 6.33 -8.50 5.12
N PRO A 27 7.21 -8.30 6.12
CA PRO A 27 7.23 -7.09 6.94
C PRO A 27 7.25 -5.78 6.12
N LYS A 28 8.02 -5.75 5.03
CA LYS A 28 8.09 -4.60 4.11
C LYS A 28 6.75 -4.30 3.43
N THR A 29 5.95 -5.33 3.16
CA THR A 29 4.62 -5.20 2.53
C THR A 29 3.59 -4.75 3.57
N ILE A 30 3.66 -5.29 4.79
CA ILE A 30 2.83 -4.84 5.91
C ILE A 30 3.05 -3.35 6.14
N ASP A 31 4.31 -2.92 6.22
CA ASP A 31 4.66 -1.52 6.44
C ASP A 31 4.20 -0.63 5.27
N ALA A 32 4.42 -1.05 4.03
CA ALA A 32 3.96 -0.32 2.85
C ALA A 32 2.43 -0.14 2.83
N TYR A 33 1.65 -1.20 3.06
CA TYR A 33 0.19 -1.14 3.02
C TYR A 33 -0.38 -0.39 4.23
N SER A 34 0.25 -0.49 5.39
CA SER A 34 -0.13 0.30 6.56
C SER A 34 0.10 1.80 6.28
N ARG A 35 1.26 2.17 5.72
CA ARG A 35 1.56 3.56 5.32
C ARG A 35 0.61 4.07 4.24
N ALA A 36 0.18 3.22 3.32
CA ALA A 36 -0.85 3.55 2.35
C ALA A 36 -2.17 3.95 3.02
N ILE A 37 -2.72 3.11 3.89
CA ILE A 37 -4.00 3.39 4.57
C ILE A 37 -3.91 4.64 5.45
N ARG A 38 -2.76 4.88 6.09
CA ARG A 38 -2.50 6.13 6.83
C ARG A 38 -2.64 7.33 5.90
N ARG A 39 -1.95 7.35 4.76
CA ARG A 39 -1.96 8.46 3.81
C ARG A 39 -3.34 8.70 3.19
N ILE A 40 -4.04 7.62 2.81
CA ILE A 40 -5.40 7.70 2.26
C ILE A 40 -6.37 8.21 3.34
N GLY A 41 -6.22 7.72 4.58
CA GLY A 41 -6.98 8.22 5.72
C GLY A 41 -6.74 9.70 6.00
N ASP A 42 -5.50 10.17 5.90
CA ASP A 42 -5.16 11.59 6.06
C ASP A 42 -5.77 12.46 4.94
N TYR A 43 -5.95 11.92 3.72
CA TYR A 43 -6.57 12.63 2.60
C TYR A 43 -8.10 12.73 2.74
N PHE A 44 -8.77 11.69 3.24
CA PHE A 44 -10.22 11.62 3.37
C PHE A 44 -10.73 11.84 4.82
N ASP A 45 -9.93 12.49 5.67
CA ASP A 45 -10.27 12.76 7.09
C ASP A 45 -10.71 11.51 7.90
N GLY A 46 -10.13 10.36 7.53
CA GLY A 46 -10.39 9.06 8.14
C GLY A 46 -11.67 8.37 7.68
N ASN A 47 -12.42 8.93 6.73
CA ASN A 47 -13.59 8.27 6.13
C ASN A 47 -13.16 7.44 4.91
N LEU A 48 -13.09 6.12 5.08
CA LEU A 48 -12.69 5.17 4.02
C LEU A 48 -13.80 4.18 3.66
N GLU A 49 -15.00 4.34 4.18
CA GLU A 49 -16.06 3.34 4.00
C GLU A 49 -16.76 3.47 2.66
N ASP A 50 -17.07 4.71 2.27
CA ASP A 50 -17.96 5.03 1.16
C ASP A 50 -17.30 6.02 0.18
N LEU A 51 -16.05 5.74 -0.18
CA LEU A 51 -15.34 6.50 -1.21
C LEU A 51 -15.95 6.24 -2.58
N SER A 52 -16.31 7.30 -3.29
CA SER A 52 -16.80 7.22 -4.67
C SER A 52 -15.65 6.94 -5.65
N GLN A 53 -15.98 6.46 -6.84
CA GLN A 53 -15.00 6.28 -7.91
C GLN A 53 -14.29 7.58 -8.28
N ASP A 54 -15.02 8.71 -8.32
CA ASP A 54 -14.45 10.01 -8.67
C ASP A 54 -13.48 10.50 -7.58
N GLN A 55 -13.82 10.31 -6.31
CA GLN A 55 -12.92 10.63 -5.19
C GLN A 55 -11.62 9.83 -5.25
N LEU A 56 -11.70 8.55 -5.63
CA LEU A 56 -10.53 7.70 -5.78
C LEU A 56 -9.69 8.09 -7.01
N LEU A 57 -10.33 8.48 -8.11
CA LEU A 57 -9.67 9.01 -9.30
C LEU A 57 -8.87 10.26 -8.94
N ASP A 58 -9.51 11.25 -8.31
CA ASP A 58 -8.87 12.50 -7.90
C ASP A 58 -7.68 12.25 -6.97
N TYR A 59 -7.87 11.40 -5.96
CA TYR A 59 -6.79 11.01 -5.05
C TYR A 59 -5.59 10.40 -5.78
N PHE A 60 -5.81 9.40 -6.66
CA PHE A 60 -4.71 8.73 -7.34
C PHE A 60 -4.05 9.62 -8.41
N CYS A 61 -4.81 10.50 -9.06
CA CYS A 61 -4.25 11.52 -9.97
C CYS A 61 -3.33 12.48 -9.22
N GLU A 62 -3.77 13.06 -8.10
CA GLU A 62 -2.91 13.92 -7.27
C GLU A 62 -1.71 13.16 -6.69
N LEU A 63 -1.90 11.89 -6.33
CA LEU A 63 -0.83 11.07 -5.79
C LEU A 63 0.25 10.78 -6.84
N LEU A 64 -0.13 10.58 -8.11
CA LEU A 64 0.78 10.38 -9.23
C LEU A 64 1.65 11.60 -9.54
N GLU A 65 1.14 12.81 -9.31
CA GLU A 65 1.94 14.03 -9.48
C GLU A 65 3.05 14.16 -8.42
N ARG A 66 2.87 13.51 -7.27
CA ARG A 66 3.74 13.68 -6.09
C ARG A 66 4.65 12.50 -5.82
N LEU A 67 4.24 11.29 -6.22
CA LEU A 67 4.93 10.04 -5.90
C LEU A 67 5.19 9.19 -7.15
N SER A 68 6.13 8.25 -7.03
CA SER A 68 6.41 7.30 -8.11
C SER A 68 5.26 6.32 -8.32
N TRP A 69 5.14 5.81 -9.55
CA TRP A 69 4.19 4.75 -9.92
C TRP A 69 4.21 3.53 -8.98
N SER A 70 5.39 3.17 -8.45
CA SER A 70 5.52 2.08 -7.49
C SER A 70 4.83 2.40 -6.16
N ALA A 71 4.93 3.64 -5.68
CA ALA A 71 4.23 4.08 -4.48
C ALA A 71 2.71 4.16 -4.68
N VAL A 72 2.25 4.64 -5.83
CA VAL A 72 0.82 4.66 -6.18
C VAL A 72 0.23 3.26 -6.23
N LYS A 73 0.96 2.29 -6.80
CA LYS A 73 0.57 0.88 -6.78
C LYS A 73 0.43 0.32 -5.36
N LEU A 74 1.36 0.64 -4.47
CA LEU A 74 1.27 0.21 -3.07
C LEU A 74 0.02 0.76 -2.38
N ASP A 75 -0.38 2.00 -2.70
CA ASP A 75 -1.61 2.58 -2.18
C ASP A 75 -2.86 1.90 -2.70
N LEU A 76 -2.91 1.64 -4.00
CA LEU A 76 -4.01 0.92 -4.62
C LEU A 76 -4.18 -0.47 -4.01
N TYR A 77 -3.10 -1.24 -3.85
CA TYR A 77 -3.19 -2.57 -3.26
C TYR A 77 -3.49 -2.55 -1.76
N GLY A 78 -2.96 -1.57 -1.01
CA GLY A 78 -3.30 -1.36 0.39
C GLY A 78 -4.80 -1.08 0.56
N LEU A 79 -5.35 -0.19 -0.27
CA LEU A 79 -6.77 0.15 -0.28
C LEU A 79 -7.65 -1.03 -0.68
N LYS A 80 -7.29 -1.76 -1.73
CA LYS A 80 -7.98 -2.99 -2.14
C LYS A 80 -8.03 -4.01 -1.00
N PHE A 81 -6.89 -4.25 -0.35
CA PHE A 81 -6.82 -5.14 0.81
C PHE A 81 -7.73 -4.67 1.94
N PHE A 82 -7.74 -3.36 2.23
CA PHE A 82 -8.58 -2.76 3.27
C PHE A 82 -10.07 -2.98 3.00
N TYR A 83 -10.54 -2.71 1.78
CA TYR A 83 -11.95 -2.92 1.43
C TYR A 83 -12.35 -4.39 1.54
N MET A 84 -11.53 -5.30 1.00
CA MET A 84 -11.83 -6.73 0.98
C MET A 84 -11.78 -7.38 2.36
N HIS A 85 -10.88 -6.94 3.25
CA HIS A 85 -10.63 -7.66 4.51
C HIS A 85 -11.01 -6.90 5.77
N VAL A 86 -11.08 -5.57 5.74
CA VAL A 86 -11.47 -4.76 6.91
C VAL A 86 -12.93 -4.37 6.81
N LEU A 87 -13.36 -3.85 5.65
CA LEU A 87 -14.75 -3.47 5.43
C LEU A 87 -15.62 -4.65 4.98
N ASN A 88 -15.01 -5.76 4.57
CA ASN A 88 -15.67 -6.92 3.97
C ASN A 88 -16.61 -6.52 2.81
N LYS A 89 -16.22 -5.48 2.07
CA LYS A 89 -16.92 -5.01 0.87
C LYS A 89 -16.26 -5.65 -0.35
N PRO A 90 -17.04 -6.13 -1.33
CA PRO A 90 -16.47 -6.56 -2.59
C PRO A 90 -15.73 -5.37 -3.19
N TRP A 91 -14.46 -5.56 -3.54
CA TRP A 91 -13.74 -4.60 -4.34
C TRP A 91 -14.34 -4.66 -5.74
N THR A 92 -15.24 -3.71 -6.04
CA THR A 92 -15.54 -3.42 -7.43
C THR A 92 -14.23 -2.91 -8.01
N ASP A 93 -13.66 -3.62 -8.99
CA ASP A 93 -12.55 -3.08 -9.76
C ASP A 93 -13.04 -1.74 -10.26
N ILE A 94 -12.52 -0.69 -9.62
CA ILE A 94 -12.76 0.67 -10.02
C ILE A 94 -12.37 0.63 -11.48
N ALA A 95 -13.34 0.78 -12.36
CA ALA A 95 -13.09 0.93 -13.78
C ALA A 95 -12.51 2.34 -13.97
N LEU A 96 -11.37 2.58 -13.31
CA LEU A 96 -10.46 3.72 -13.42
C LEU A 96 -10.08 3.91 -14.89
N ILE A 97 -10.26 2.85 -15.69
CA ILE A 97 -10.12 2.79 -17.13
C ILE A 97 -11.44 2.25 -17.72
N LYS A 98 -12.29 3.14 -18.25
CA LYS A 98 -13.42 2.79 -19.13
C LYS A 98 -13.19 3.43 -20.49
N PRO A 99 -13.47 2.73 -21.60
CA PRO A 99 -13.91 3.41 -22.81
C PRO A 99 -15.33 2.96 -23.21
N PRO A 100 -16.17 3.78 -23.91
CA PRO A 100 -16.09 5.20 -24.28
C PRO A 100 -17.31 6.02 -23.74
N ARG A 101 -17.27 7.34 -23.53
CA ARG A 101 -17.22 8.42 -24.53
C ARG A 101 -16.81 9.74 -23.84
N THR A 102 -15.89 10.48 -24.49
CA THR A 102 -15.47 11.88 -24.23
C THR A 102 -15.02 12.16 -22.78
N VAL A 103 -13.75 12.03 -22.39
CA VAL A 103 -12.62 12.94 -22.69
C VAL A 103 -11.31 12.16 -22.49
N ARG A 104 -10.32 12.39 -23.36
CA ARG A 104 -9.04 11.68 -23.39
C ARG A 104 -8.23 11.92 -22.11
N ILE A 105 -8.12 10.91 -21.25
CA ILE A 105 -7.02 10.78 -20.29
C ILE A 105 -5.95 9.92 -21.00
N PRO A 106 -4.69 10.36 -21.07
CA PRO A 106 -3.67 9.63 -21.81
C PRO A 106 -3.44 8.26 -21.18
N ASP A 107 -3.54 7.29 -22.08
CA ASP A 107 -3.22 5.87 -22.03
C ASP A 107 -1.88 5.61 -21.32
N ILE A 108 -1.91 5.32 -20.01
CA ILE A 108 -0.72 4.96 -19.24
C ILE A 108 -1.03 3.70 -18.40
N VAL A 109 -0.67 2.57 -19.01
CA VAL A 109 0.04 1.45 -18.38
C VAL A 109 -0.83 0.35 -17.77
N THR A 110 -1.39 -0.42 -18.71
CA THR A 110 -1.32 -1.88 -18.78
C THR A 110 -0.34 -2.49 -17.76
N ILE A 111 -0.88 -3.33 -16.90
CA ILE A 111 -0.22 -4.16 -15.87
C ILE A 111 1.08 -4.86 -16.36
N ALA A 112 1.27 -4.97 -17.67
CA ALA A 112 2.46 -5.49 -18.34
C ALA A 112 3.75 -4.66 -18.13
N GLU A 113 3.72 -3.31 -18.10
CA GLU A 113 4.97 -2.54 -17.95
C GLU A 113 5.42 -2.42 -16.48
N ALA A 114 4.49 -2.58 -15.54
CA ALA A 114 4.82 -2.68 -14.12
C ALA A 114 5.70 -3.89 -13.77
N GLN A 115 5.64 -4.96 -14.57
CA GLN A 115 6.47 -6.15 -14.40
C GLN A 115 7.91 -5.94 -14.89
N GLN A 116 8.15 -5.03 -15.85
CA GLN A 116 9.50 -4.69 -16.32
C GLN A 116 10.29 -3.85 -15.29
N LEU A 117 9.63 -3.02 -14.48
CA LEU A 117 10.29 -2.24 -13.42
C LEU A 117 10.72 -3.08 -12.20
N PHE A 118 10.10 -4.25 -11.99
CA PHE A 118 10.55 -5.22 -10.97
C PHE A 118 11.72 -6.09 -11.44
N LEU A 119 12.01 -6.12 -12.74
CA LEU A 119 13.18 -6.82 -13.29
C LEU A 119 14.43 -5.93 -13.38
N SER A 120 14.28 -4.60 -13.35
CA SER A 120 15.40 -3.66 -13.43
C SER A 120 15.94 -3.16 -12.08
N THR A 121 15.34 -3.53 -10.94
CA THR A 121 15.91 -3.25 -9.61
C THR A 121 16.66 -4.47 -9.06
N ARG A 122 17.59 -5.01 -9.85
CA ARG A 122 18.75 -5.77 -9.34
C ARG A 122 19.97 -4.88 -9.43
N LYS A 123 20.15 -4.05 -8.40
CA LYS A 123 21.46 -3.64 -7.84
C LYS A 123 21.18 -2.67 -6.70
N PHE A 124 21.06 -3.23 -5.51
CA PHE A 124 21.64 -2.58 -4.35
C PHE A 124 22.52 -3.63 -3.69
N GLU A 125 23.73 -3.72 -4.22
CA GLU A 125 24.82 -4.34 -3.49
C GLU A 125 25.30 -3.35 -2.42
N LEU A 126 25.73 -3.95 -1.30
CA LEU A 126 26.68 -3.47 -0.29
C LEU A 126 26.11 -2.85 1.00
N PRO A 127 26.78 -3.06 2.17
CA PRO A 127 27.79 -4.08 2.50
C PRO A 127 27.61 -4.77 3.88
N GLY A 128 28.20 -5.97 4.00
CA GLY A 128 28.75 -6.58 5.22
C GLY A 128 28.04 -6.35 6.56
N ILE A 129 27.26 -7.35 6.99
CA ILE A 129 27.31 -7.75 8.41
C ILE A 129 28.32 -8.89 8.50
N LEU A 130 29.46 -8.50 9.06
CA LEU A 130 30.63 -9.30 9.38
C LEU A 130 30.23 -10.52 10.24
N PHE A 131 30.77 -11.67 9.87
CA PHE A 131 30.85 -12.85 10.71
C PHE A 131 31.76 -12.60 11.94
N HIS A 132 31.47 -13.35 13.02
CA HIS A 132 32.26 -13.68 14.23
C HIS A 132 32.13 -12.81 15.50
N PRO A 133 32.39 -13.37 16.70
CA PRO A 133 32.31 -14.77 17.16
C PRO A 133 31.54 -14.91 18.49
N LEU A 134 30.90 -16.06 18.74
CA LEU A 134 30.61 -16.51 20.11
C LEU A 134 31.55 -17.65 20.43
N GLN A 135 32.71 -17.27 20.98
CA GLN A 135 33.53 -18.13 21.82
C GLN A 135 33.24 -17.74 23.28
N TYR A 136 33.30 -18.72 24.18
CA TYR A 136 32.92 -18.79 25.62
C TYR A 136 31.58 -19.50 25.87
N GLY A 137 31.55 -20.68 26.49
CA GLY A 137 32.65 -21.49 26.97
C GLY A 137 32.19 -22.72 27.78
N PHE A 138 33.20 -23.53 28.09
CA PHE A 138 33.34 -24.43 29.23
C PHE A 138 32.63 -25.80 29.26
N ALA A 139 33.51 -26.80 29.29
CA ALA A 139 33.33 -28.18 29.70
C ALA A 139 32.75 -28.32 31.12
N MET A 140 31.98 -29.39 31.33
CA MET A 140 32.11 -30.37 32.44
C MET A 140 30.95 -31.37 32.36
N GLY A 141 31.26 -32.67 32.47
CA GLY A 141 30.30 -33.78 32.54
C GLY A 141 30.85 -35.05 31.93
#